data_AF-T1AAQ3-F1
#
_entry.id   AF-T1AAQ3-F1
#
_cell.length_a   1.000
_cell.length_b   1.000
_cell.length_c   1.000
_cell.angle_alpha   90.00
_cell.angle_beta   90.00
_cell.angle_gamma   90.00
#
_symmetry.space_group_name_H-M   'P 1'
#
loop_
_entity.id
_entity.type
_entity.pdbx_description
1 polymer ?
#
loop_
_entity_poly.entity_id
_entity_poly.type
_entity_poly.pdbx_seq_one_letter_code
_entity_poly.pdbx_strand_id
1 'polypeptide(L)'
;MLANQFAGILLTIVRPFKIEDYVYINTWQFGGAYPMPFPKYFSKDRIEATGYGGKIIGLTINYTTIELNMGDIVRIPNAIVIQSAIIIKKPGIIVQARYEVPKYISFDSISSEIENQVVAMKNYDGKFQIYIDETTMNSYIILIRARFAVIYEDPKRGEIMRMLINLIEPMKG
;
A
#
# COMPACT_ATOMS: atom_id res chain seq x y z
N MET A 1 -19.25 10.84 -27.18
CA MET A 1 -19.20 9.38 -27.44
C MET A 1 -17.97 8.97 -28.25
N LEU A 2 -17.66 9.63 -29.38
CA LEU A 2 -16.45 9.32 -30.18
C LEU A 2 -15.15 9.29 -29.36
N ALA A 3 -14.95 10.26 -28.47
CA ALA A 3 -13.74 10.32 -27.63
C ALA A 3 -13.50 9.04 -26.80
N ASN A 4 -14.57 8.41 -26.29
CA ASN A 4 -14.45 7.14 -25.56
C ASN A 4 -14.05 5.99 -26.50
N GLN A 5 -14.59 5.96 -27.71
CA GLN A 5 -14.28 4.91 -28.69
C GLN A 5 -12.83 4.98 -29.17
N PHE A 6 -12.35 6.19 -29.51
CA PHE A 6 -10.95 6.41 -29.84
C PHE A 6 -10.03 6.05 -28.67
N ALA A 7 -10.39 6.46 -27.45
CA ALA A 7 -9.62 6.08 -26.27
C ALA A 7 -9.62 4.56 -26.02
N GLY A 8 -10.74 3.87 -26.25
CA GLY A 8 -10.82 2.41 -26.12
C GLY A 8 -9.92 1.68 -27.12
N ILE A 9 -9.88 2.15 -28.37
CA ILE A 9 -8.95 1.63 -29.39
C ILE A 9 -7.51 1.85 -28.94
N LEU A 10 -7.18 3.07 -28.49
CA LEU A 10 -5.84 3.40 -28.01
C LEU A 10 -5.42 2.57 -26.79
N LEU A 11 -6.30 2.38 -25.81
CA LEU A 11 -6.04 1.51 -24.65
C LEU A 11 -5.79 0.05 -25.07
N THR A 12 -6.45 -0.41 -26.13
CA THR A 12 -6.26 -1.77 -26.67
C THR A 12 -4.93 -1.93 -27.41
N ILE A 13 -4.44 -0.87 -28.05
CA ILE A 13 -3.17 -0.85 -28.79
C ILE A 13 -1.98 -0.63 -27.84
N VAL A 14 -2.04 0.44 -27.03
CA VAL A 14 -0.95 0.87 -26.13
C VAL A 14 -0.86 -0.03 -24.89
N ARG A 15 -2.00 -0.59 -24.44
CA ARG A 15 -2.11 -1.53 -23.30
C ARG A 15 -1.35 -1.07 -22.05
N PRO A 16 -1.69 0.10 -21.48
CA PRO A 16 -1.09 0.55 -20.22
C PRO A 16 -1.41 -0.37 -19.03
N PHE A 17 -2.44 -1.23 -19.16
CA PHE A 17 -2.78 -2.33 -18.26
C PHE A 17 -3.41 -3.47 -19.08
N LYS A 18 -3.55 -4.63 -18.46
CA LYS A 18 -4.23 -5.81 -18.99
C LYS A 18 -5.46 -6.15 -18.15
N ILE A 19 -6.38 -6.92 -18.73
CA ILE A 19 -7.39 -7.62 -17.95
C ILE A 19 -6.65 -8.52 -16.95
N GLU A 20 -7.18 -8.61 -15.73
CA GLU A 20 -6.59 -9.25 -14.55
C GLU A 20 -5.50 -8.46 -13.81
N ASP A 21 -5.02 -7.33 -14.33
CA ASP A 21 -4.07 -6.49 -13.59
C ASP A 21 -4.76 -5.83 -12.38
N TYR A 22 -4.06 -5.82 -11.25
CA TYR A 22 -4.40 -4.94 -10.13
C TYR A 22 -3.85 -3.55 -10.40
N VAL A 23 -4.73 -2.56 -10.41
CA VAL A 23 -4.40 -1.17 -10.70
C VAL A 23 -4.90 -0.24 -9.62
N TYR A 24 -4.28 0.93 -9.54
CA TYR A 24 -4.82 2.09 -8.87
C TYR A 24 -4.87 3.23 -9.88
N ILE A 25 -6.08 3.70 -10.20
CA ILE A 25 -6.33 4.73 -11.20
C ILE A 25 -6.69 6.04 -10.51
N ASN A 26 -5.84 7.04 -10.69
CA ASN A 26 -6.11 8.40 -10.21
C ASN A 26 -6.56 9.28 -11.37
N THR A 27 -7.79 9.79 -11.27
CA THR A 27 -8.41 10.64 -12.30
C THR A 27 -8.65 12.03 -11.72
N TRP A 28 -8.30 13.08 -12.46
CA TRP A 28 -8.57 14.45 -12.01
C TRP A 28 -10.07 14.78 -11.99
N GLN A 29 -10.89 14.16 -12.85
CA GLN A 29 -12.34 14.42 -12.94
C GLN A 29 -13.14 13.91 -11.73
N PHE A 30 -12.63 12.90 -11.01
CA PHE A 30 -13.29 12.30 -9.84
C PHE A 30 -12.49 12.52 -8.55
N GLY A 31 -11.70 13.59 -8.50
CA GLY A 31 -10.90 13.93 -7.32
C GLY A 31 -11.80 14.09 -6.09
N GLY A 32 -11.64 13.19 -5.11
CA GLY A 32 -12.23 13.32 -3.78
C GLY A 32 -11.79 14.64 -3.15
N ALA A 33 -12.68 15.63 -3.18
CA ALA A 33 -12.43 16.97 -2.69
C ALA A 33 -12.63 17.05 -1.17
N TYR A 34 -11.85 16.32 -0.37
CA TYR A 34 -11.73 16.62 1.06
C TYR A 34 -10.33 16.30 1.56
N PRO A 35 -9.50 17.32 1.88
CA PRO A 35 -8.36 17.11 2.76
C PRO A 35 -8.94 16.79 4.13
N MET A 36 -9.11 15.51 4.45
CA MET A 36 -9.25 15.13 5.85
C MET A 36 -7.90 15.48 6.50
N PRO A 37 -7.86 16.33 7.54
CA PRO A 37 -6.67 16.46 8.37
C PRO A 37 -6.49 15.11 9.07
N PHE A 38 -5.77 14.25 8.38
CA PHE A 38 -5.38 12.95 8.86
C PHE A 38 -4.61 13.16 10.17
N PRO A 39 -5.01 12.57 11.31
CA PRO A 39 -4.17 12.59 12.49
C PRO A 39 -2.83 11.98 12.10
N LYS A 40 -1.79 12.83 12.14
CA LYS A 40 -0.43 12.58 11.61
C LYS A 40 0.20 11.26 12.08
N TYR A 41 -0.33 10.69 13.17
CA TYR A 41 0.17 9.48 13.83
C TYR A 41 -0.49 8.17 13.39
N PHE A 42 -1.65 8.20 12.71
CA PHE A 42 -2.42 6.98 12.39
C PHE A 42 -2.89 6.89 10.93
N SER A 43 -2.55 7.88 10.11
CA SER A 43 -2.93 7.91 8.71
C SER A 43 -1.86 7.33 7.81
N LYS A 44 -2.29 6.59 6.80
CA LYS A 44 -1.46 6.30 5.63
C LYS A 44 -1.19 7.63 4.91
N ASP A 45 0.08 7.99 4.71
CA ASP A 45 0.48 9.07 3.78
C ASP A 45 0.22 8.59 2.35
N ARG A 46 -1.04 8.48 1.97
CA ARG A 46 -1.42 8.04 0.64
C ARG A 46 -2.35 9.06 0.03
N ILE A 47 -1.94 9.55 -1.14
CA ILE A 47 -2.77 10.27 -2.12
C ILE A 47 -3.82 9.29 -2.71
N GLU A 48 -4.16 8.20 -2.00
CA GLU A 48 -5.13 7.20 -2.42
C GLU A 48 -6.59 7.63 -2.14
N ALA A 49 -6.81 8.83 -1.58
CA ALA A 49 -8.15 9.37 -1.32
C ALA A 49 -8.91 9.78 -2.59
N THR A 50 -8.28 9.78 -3.76
CA THR A 50 -8.84 10.38 -5.00
C THR A 50 -8.83 9.45 -6.22
N GLY A 51 -8.80 8.13 -6.01
CA GLY A 51 -8.68 7.16 -7.12
C GLY A 51 -9.27 5.79 -6.83
N TYR A 52 -9.47 5.03 -7.90
CA TYR A 52 -10.10 3.72 -7.89
C TYR A 52 -9.04 2.62 -7.87
N GLY A 53 -8.97 1.86 -6.78
CA GLY A 53 -8.08 0.71 -6.61
C GLY A 53 -8.83 -0.61 -6.77
N GLY A 54 -8.35 -1.49 -7.63
CA GLY A 54 -9.02 -2.76 -7.88
C GLY A 54 -8.40 -3.56 -9.03
N LYS A 55 -9.09 -4.62 -9.42
CA LYS A 55 -8.71 -5.51 -10.51
C LYS A 55 -9.44 -5.13 -11.78
N ILE A 56 -8.74 -5.02 -12.91
CA ILE A 56 -9.38 -4.83 -14.21
C ILE A 56 -10.09 -6.12 -14.61
N ILE A 57 -11.42 -6.09 -14.69
CA ILE A 57 -12.22 -7.26 -15.08
C ILE A 57 -12.75 -7.18 -16.51
N GLY A 58 -12.64 -6.02 -17.17
CA GLY A 58 -13.06 -5.90 -18.56
C GLY A 58 -12.69 -4.57 -19.22
N LEU A 59 -12.48 -4.63 -20.53
CA LEU A 59 -12.26 -3.47 -21.39
C LEU A 59 -13.21 -3.58 -22.59
N THR A 60 -14.09 -2.59 -22.72
CA THR A 60 -14.98 -2.43 -23.88
C THR A 60 -14.53 -1.21 -24.69
N ILE A 61 -15.15 -0.99 -25.85
CA ILE A 61 -14.86 0.20 -26.67
C ILE A 61 -15.11 1.52 -25.93
N ASN A 62 -16.07 1.57 -25.01
CA ASN A 62 -16.48 2.80 -24.33
C ASN A 62 -16.01 2.90 -22.88
N TYR A 63 -15.85 1.77 -22.19
CA TYR A 63 -15.62 1.72 -20.75
C TYR A 63 -14.57 0.68 -20.36
N THR A 64 -13.82 1.00 -19.32
CA THR A 64 -12.99 0.09 -18.55
C THR A 64 -13.76 -0.28 -17.27
N THR A 65 -13.84 -1.58 -16.95
CA THR A 65 -14.53 -2.10 -15.78
C THR A 65 -13.53 -2.60 -14.76
N ILE A 66 -13.67 -2.13 -13.51
CA ILE A 66 -12.79 -2.45 -12.39
C ILE A 66 -13.64 -3.03 -11.27
N GLU A 67 -13.25 -4.18 -10.76
CA GLU A 67 -13.71 -4.71 -9.48
C GLU A 67 -12.86 -4.08 -8.38
N LEU A 68 -13.46 -3.22 -7.57
CA LEU A 68 -12.80 -2.51 -6.48
C LEU A 68 -12.40 -3.47 -5.37
N ASN A 69 -11.44 -3.07 -4.55
CA ASN A 69 -10.97 -3.89 -3.41
C ASN A 69 -12.06 -4.25 -2.39
N MET A 70 -13.17 -3.49 -2.35
CA MET A 70 -14.33 -3.76 -1.50
C MET A 70 -15.35 -4.72 -2.15
N GLY A 71 -15.14 -5.12 -3.41
CA GLY A 71 -16.04 -5.99 -4.19
C GLY A 71 -17.01 -5.25 -5.10
N ASP A 72 -17.14 -3.94 -4.97
CA ASP A 72 -17.99 -3.13 -5.85
C ASP A 72 -17.43 -3.05 -7.28
N ILE A 73 -18.32 -2.92 -8.27
CA ILE A 73 -17.92 -2.76 -9.67
C ILE A 73 -18.03 -1.30 -10.08
N VAL A 74 -16.95 -0.72 -10.61
CA VAL A 74 -16.95 0.60 -11.24
C VAL A 74 -16.69 0.50 -12.74
N ARG A 75 -17.41 1.31 -13.52
CA ARG A 75 -17.20 1.46 -14.96
C ARG A 75 -16.77 2.88 -15.26
N ILE A 76 -15.54 3.05 -15.74
CA ILE A 76 -14.96 4.36 -16.03
C ILE A 76 -14.91 4.55 -17.55
N PRO A 77 -15.42 5.68 -18.09
CA PRO A 77 -15.31 6.00 -19.51
C PRO A 77 -13.84 5.99 -19.97
N ASN A 78 -13.56 5.38 -21.12
CA ASN A 78 -12.18 5.24 -21.62
C ASN A 78 -11.49 6.59 -21.87
N ALA A 79 -12.24 7.64 -22.25
CA ALA A 79 -11.68 8.98 -22.41
C ALA A 79 -11.15 9.58 -21.11
N ILE A 80 -11.64 9.11 -19.96
CA ILE A 80 -11.13 9.50 -18.63
C ILE A 80 -9.92 8.64 -18.27
N VAL A 81 -10.01 7.32 -18.47
CA VAL A 81 -8.92 6.37 -18.16
C VAL A 81 -7.64 6.72 -18.91
N ILE A 82 -7.72 7.11 -20.19
CA ILE A 82 -6.53 7.41 -20.99
C ILE A 82 -5.76 8.66 -20.51
N GLN A 83 -6.43 9.55 -19.77
CA GLN A 83 -5.84 10.78 -19.22
C GLN A 83 -5.44 10.63 -17.74
N SER A 84 -5.64 9.44 -17.18
CA SER A 84 -5.43 9.17 -15.76
C SER A 84 -4.00 8.77 -15.46
N ALA A 85 -3.58 8.96 -14.21
CA ALA A 85 -2.37 8.32 -13.70
C ALA A 85 -2.72 6.88 -13.29
N ILE A 86 -2.06 5.90 -13.91
CA ILE A 86 -2.33 4.48 -13.71
C ILE A 86 -1.12 3.85 -13.02
N ILE A 87 -1.34 3.33 -11.81
CA ILE A 87 -0.33 2.58 -11.06
C ILE A 87 -0.66 1.09 -11.18
N ILE A 88 0.21 0.30 -11.80
CA ILE A 88 0.10 -1.16 -11.81
C ILE A 88 0.66 -1.69 -10.49
N LYS A 89 -0.18 -2.32 -9.67
CA LYS A 89 0.23 -2.93 -8.41
C LYS A 89 0.81 -4.31 -8.72
N LYS A 90 2.10 -4.49 -8.44
CA LYS A 90 2.81 -5.76 -8.58
C LYS A 90 3.24 -6.28 -7.20
N PRO A 91 3.34 -7.61 -7.01
CA PRO A 91 3.98 -8.17 -5.83
C PRO A 91 5.40 -7.63 -5.63
N GLY A 92 5.84 -7.53 -4.37
CA GLY A 92 7.20 -7.07 -4.04
C GLY A 92 7.23 -5.64 -3.54
N ILE A 93 6.34 -5.30 -2.62
CA ILE A 93 6.24 -3.96 -2.01
C ILE A 93 7.10 -3.86 -0.74
N ILE A 94 7.51 -2.64 -0.38
CA ILE A 94 8.14 -2.34 0.91
C ILE A 94 7.03 -2.03 1.90
N VAL A 95 6.90 -2.86 2.93
CA VAL A 95 6.01 -2.66 4.07
C VAL A 95 6.77 -1.89 5.14
N GLN A 96 6.16 -0.82 5.65
CA GLN A 96 6.72 -0.01 6.72
C GLN A 96 5.88 -0.15 7.99
N ALA A 97 6.54 -0.38 9.12
CA ALA A 97 5.92 -0.53 10.43
C ALA A 97 6.66 0.34 11.44
N ARG A 98 5.92 1.23 12.12
CA ARG A 98 6.43 2.03 13.25
C ARG A 98 5.90 1.48 14.56
N TYR A 99 6.76 1.34 15.56
CA TYR A 99 6.38 0.85 16.87
C TYR A 99 7.17 1.57 17.96
N GLU A 100 6.48 1.89 19.06
CA GLU A 100 7.06 2.62 20.19
C GLU A 100 7.64 1.65 21.22
N VAL A 101 8.89 1.89 21.63
CA VAL A 101 9.64 1.06 22.55
C VAL A 101 10.12 1.91 23.73
N PRO A 102 9.87 1.51 24.99
CA PRO A 102 10.42 2.20 26.16
C PRO A 102 11.95 2.20 26.17
N LYS A 103 12.58 3.30 26.62
CA LYS A 103 14.05 3.45 26.62
C LYS A 103 14.81 2.51 27.55
N TYR A 104 14.15 1.90 28.54
CA TYR A 104 14.78 0.88 29.36
C TYR A 104 15.01 -0.44 28.58
N ILE A 105 14.37 -0.61 27.42
CA ILE A 105 14.63 -1.71 26.48
C ILE A 105 15.62 -1.22 25.43
N SER A 106 16.83 -1.77 25.42
CA SER A 106 17.86 -1.38 24.46
C SER A 106 17.50 -1.81 23.03
N PHE A 107 17.68 -0.91 22.06
CA PHE A 107 17.48 -1.24 20.64
C PHE A 107 18.37 -2.41 20.20
N ASP A 108 19.63 -2.42 20.64
CA ASP A 108 20.59 -3.46 20.31
C ASP A 108 20.16 -4.83 20.86
N SER A 109 19.42 -4.85 21.98
CA SER A 109 18.92 -6.11 22.55
C SER A 109 17.75 -6.75 21.79
N ILE A 110 17.01 -5.97 20.99
CA ILE A 110 15.81 -6.46 20.28
C ILE A 110 15.97 -6.48 18.76
N SER A 111 16.91 -5.71 18.20
CA SER A 111 17.04 -5.51 16.75
C SER A 111 17.28 -6.80 15.97
N SER A 112 18.19 -7.66 16.46
CA SER A 112 18.50 -8.95 15.83
C SER A 112 17.32 -9.92 15.88
N GLU A 113 16.59 -9.96 16.99
CA GLU A 113 15.42 -10.82 17.12
C GLU A 113 14.26 -10.36 16.23
N ILE A 114 14.03 -9.05 16.14
CA ILE A 114 13.07 -8.47 15.20
C ILE A 114 13.44 -8.84 13.76
N GLU A 115 14.72 -8.69 13.39
CA GLU A 115 15.20 -9.09 12.06
C GLU A 115 14.92 -10.56 11.78
N ASN A 116 15.35 -11.46 12.67
CA ASN A 116 15.16 -12.91 12.55
C ASN A 116 13.68 -13.28 12.33
N GLN A 117 12.78 -12.69 13.11
CA GLN A 117 11.36 -12.98 12.99
C GLN A 117 10.75 -12.42 11.70
N VAL A 118 11.16 -11.21 11.26
CA VAL A 118 10.66 -10.61 10.02
C VAL A 118 11.15 -11.35 8.77
N VAL A 119 12.42 -11.74 8.72
CA VAL A 119 12.97 -12.48 7.57
C VAL A 119 12.39 -13.90 7.48
N ALA A 120 11.96 -14.48 8.60
CA ALA A 120 11.28 -15.78 8.64
C ALA A 120 9.80 -15.71 8.21
N MET A 121 9.21 -14.51 8.04
CA MET A 121 7.81 -14.38 7.65
C MET A 121 7.58 -14.86 6.21
N LYS A 122 6.43 -15.52 6.00
CA LYS A 122 5.99 -15.95 4.67
C LYS A 122 5.95 -14.76 3.69
N ASN A 123 6.44 -15.01 2.46
CA ASN A 123 6.54 -14.05 1.36
C ASN A 123 7.59 -12.94 1.55
N TYR A 124 8.54 -13.06 2.48
CA TYR A 124 9.68 -12.15 2.55
C TYR A 124 10.53 -12.19 1.25
N ASP A 125 10.94 -11.02 0.75
CA ASP A 125 11.63 -10.84 -0.55
C ASP A 125 12.98 -10.10 -0.39
N GLY A 126 13.75 -10.48 0.62
CA GLY A 126 15.20 -10.22 0.67
C GLY A 126 15.65 -8.78 0.95
N LYS A 127 14.75 -7.88 1.38
CA LYS A 127 15.15 -6.55 1.88
C LYS A 127 14.57 -6.31 3.25
N PHE A 128 15.43 -6.04 4.22
CA PHE A 128 15.07 -5.66 5.58
C PHE A 128 15.94 -4.48 6.03
N GLN A 129 15.33 -3.54 6.74
CA GLN A 129 15.99 -2.44 7.43
C GLN A 129 15.22 -2.17 8.72
N ILE A 130 15.97 -1.91 9.78
CA ILE A 130 15.44 -1.43 11.05
C ILE A 130 16.34 -0.32 11.57
N TYR A 131 15.74 0.75 12.05
CA TYR A 131 16.45 1.86 12.69
C TYR A 131 15.53 2.61 13.65
N ILE A 132 16.12 3.42 14.51
CA ILE A 132 15.39 4.36 15.37
C ILE A 132 14.99 5.56 14.50
N ASP A 133 13.69 5.82 14.42
CA ASP A 133 13.10 6.90 13.59
C ASP A 133 12.96 8.20 14.40
N GLU A 134 12.45 8.09 15.63
CA GLU A 134 12.22 9.22 16.53
C GLU A 134 12.50 8.82 17.99
N THR A 135 12.68 9.82 18.85
CA THR A 135 12.88 9.63 20.30
C THR A 135 12.00 10.61 21.08
N THR A 136 11.42 10.15 22.18
CA THR A 136 10.68 10.99 23.14
C THR A 136 11.47 11.10 24.44
N MET A 137 10.85 11.60 25.53
CA MET A 137 11.50 11.59 26.84
C MET A 137 11.75 10.14 27.34
N ASN A 138 10.75 9.26 27.21
CA ASN A 138 10.74 7.94 27.87
C ASN A 138 10.78 6.75 26.90
N SER A 139 10.62 6.99 25.60
CA SER A 139 10.56 5.96 24.57
C SER A 139 11.32 6.38 23.31
N TYR A 140 11.47 5.44 22.39
CA TYR A 140 11.90 5.68 21.02
C TYR A 140 10.97 4.94 20.05
N ILE A 141 10.86 5.43 18.83
CA ILE A 141 10.08 4.80 17.78
C ILE A 141 11.04 4.07 16.86
N ILE A 142 10.86 2.77 16.69
CA ILE A 142 11.54 2.00 15.65
C ILE A 142 10.75 2.06 14.35
N LEU A 143 11.45 2.16 13.23
CA LEU A 143 10.90 1.99 11.89
C LEU A 143 11.50 0.75 11.25
N ILE A 144 10.64 -0.22 10.97
CA ILE A 144 10.96 -1.44 10.25
C ILE A 144 10.49 -1.29 8.82
N ARG A 145 11.39 -1.55 7.87
CA ARG A 145 11.09 -1.63 6.44
C ARG A 145 11.48 -3.00 5.93
N ALA A 146 10.51 -3.74 5.43
CA ALA A 146 10.75 -5.06 4.86
C ALA A 146 10.00 -5.24 3.55
N ARG A 147 10.65 -5.88 2.57
CA ARG A 147 10.03 -6.18 1.28
C ARG A 147 9.35 -7.54 1.31
N PHE A 148 8.12 -7.57 0.82
CA PHE A 148 7.34 -8.79 0.72
C PHE A 148 6.75 -8.97 -0.68
N ALA A 149 6.73 -10.21 -1.17
CA ALA A 149 6.05 -10.64 -2.40
C ALA A 149 4.52 -10.66 -2.22
N VAL A 150 3.94 -9.52 -1.82
CA VAL A 150 2.51 -9.27 -1.66
C VAL A 150 2.12 -7.99 -2.40
N ILE A 151 0.82 -7.84 -2.67
CA ILE A 151 0.26 -6.67 -3.38
C ILE A 151 -0.17 -5.57 -2.40
N TYR A 152 -0.63 -5.96 -1.21
CA TYR A 152 -1.14 -5.05 -0.17
C TYR A 152 -0.26 -5.07 1.07
N GLU A 153 -0.01 -3.88 1.64
CA GLU A 153 0.84 -3.73 2.82
C GLU A 153 0.15 -4.10 4.13
N ASP A 154 -1.17 -3.87 4.21
CA ASP A 154 -1.89 -3.85 5.50
C ASP A 154 -1.83 -5.18 6.25
N PRO A 155 -2.05 -6.34 5.62
CA PRO A 155 -1.98 -7.62 6.33
C PRO A 155 -0.58 -7.86 6.90
N LYS A 156 0.47 -7.56 6.12
CA LYS A 156 1.85 -7.76 6.55
C LYS A 156 2.29 -6.78 7.62
N ARG A 157 1.86 -5.52 7.53
CA ARG A 157 2.06 -4.55 8.62
C ARG A 157 1.40 -5.04 9.90
N GLY A 158 0.18 -5.58 9.82
CA GLY A 158 -0.52 -6.18 10.96
C GLY A 158 0.22 -7.38 11.58
N GLU A 159 0.78 -8.27 10.74
CA GLU A 159 1.63 -9.38 11.20
C GLU A 159 2.88 -8.88 11.94
N ILE A 160 3.57 -7.87 11.40
CA ILE A 160 4.73 -7.24 12.06
C ILE A 160 4.32 -6.63 13.40
N MET A 161 3.22 -5.88 13.45
CA MET A 161 2.75 -5.28 14.71
C MET A 161 2.44 -6.33 15.78
N ARG A 162 1.75 -7.42 15.41
CA ARG A 162 1.44 -8.50 16.35
C ARG A 162 2.73 -9.15 16.88
N MET A 163 3.71 -9.37 16.01
CA MET A 163 5.01 -9.90 16.39
C MET A 163 5.71 -8.97 17.39
N LEU A 164 5.77 -7.67 17.11
CA LEU A 164 6.40 -6.69 17.99
C LEU A 164 5.74 -6.62 19.37
N ILE A 165 4.40 -6.66 19.41
CA ILE A 165 3.63 -6.72 20.67
C ILE A 165 4.06 -7.94 21.49
N ASN A 166 4.10 -9.11 20.87
CA ASN A 166 4.45 -10.35 21.56
C ASN A 166 5.91 -10.38 22.04
N LEU A 167 6.82 -9.70 21.33
CA LEU A 167 8.24 -9.62 21.68
C LEU A 167 8.50 -8.60 22.79
N ILE A 168 7.88 -7.42 22.71
CA ILE A 168 8.28 -6.24 23.49
C ILE A 168 7.41 -6.04 24.74
N GLU A 169 6.10 -6.29 24.68
CA GLU A 169 5.23 -6.10 25.86
C GLU A 169 5.66 -6.92 27.09
N PRO A 170 6.12 -8.18 26.97
CA PRO A 170 6.60 -8.95 28.13
C PRO A 170 7.84 -8.34 28.81
N MET A 171 8.62 -7.55 28.09
CA MET A 171 9.83 -6.89 28.60
C MET A 171 9.53 -5.58 29.35
N LYS A 172 8.26 -5.15 29.38
CA LYS A 172 7.85 -3.92 30.05
C LYS A 172 7.59 -4.07 31.55
N GLY A 173 7.77 -5.29 32.08
CA GLY A 173 7.60 -5.66 33.48
C GLY A 173 8.87 -5.52 34.31
#